data_AF-A0ABD0PKN4-F1
#
_entry.id   AF-A0ABD0PKN4-F1
#
_cell.length_a   1.000
_cell.length_b   1.000
_cell.length_c   1.000
_cell.angle_alpha   90.00
_cell.angle_beta   90.00
_cell.angle_gamma   90.00
#
_symmetry.space_group_name_H-M   'P 1'
#
loop_
_entity.id
_entity.type
_entity.pdbx_description
1 polymer ?
#
loop_
_entity_poly.entity_id
_entity_poly.type
_entity_poly.pdbx_seq_one_letter_code
_entity_poly.pdbx_strand_id
1 'polypeptide(L)' 'VAMELQGDAGQTFARFGAAIASVGDIDGNKFADVAIGAPLEKESSGSIYIYNGFEEGLQFSQ' A
#
# COMPACT_ATOMS: atom_id res chain seq x y z
N VAL A 1 -10.50 2.15 -15.39
CA VAL A 1 -9.94 0.81 -15.13
C VAL A 1 -9.78 0.69 -13.62
N ALA A 2 -10.30 -0.34 -12.98
CA ALA A 2 -10.08 -0.50 -11.54
C ALA A 2 -8.63 -0.95 -11.32
N MET A 3 -7.91 -0.31 -10.41
CA MET A 3 -6.59 -0.75 -9.95
C MET A 3 -6.76 -1.56 -8.68
N GLU A 4 -6.13 -2.73 -8.63
CA GLU A 4 -6.06 -3.55 -7.44
C GLU A 4 -4.76 -3.27 -6.69
N LEU A 5 -4.86 -3.05 -5.38
CA LEU A 5 -3.70 -2.90 -4.50
C LEU A 5 -3.44 -4.26 -3.84
N GLN A 6 -2.19 -4.70 -3.86
CA GLN A 6 -1.81 -6.04 -3.42
C GLN A 6 -0.60 -6.00 -2.48
N GLY A 7 -0.71 -6.73 -1.36
CA GLY A 7 0.42 -7.04 -0.49
C GLY A 7 1.24 -8.23 -1.02
N ASP A 8 2.06 -8.84 -0.16
CA ASP A 8 2.90 -9.97 -0.54
C ASP A 8 2.04 -11.19 -0.89
N ALA A 9 2.11 -11.61 -2.15
CA ALA A 9 1.24 -12.66 -2.73
C ALA A 9 1.40 -14.04 -2.06
N GLY A 10 2.47 -14.27 -1.29
CA GLY A 10 2.70 -15.52 -0.56
C GLY A 10 2.04 -15.58 0.82
N GLN A 11 1.48 -14.47 1.31
CA GLN A 11 1.05 -14.33 2.70
C GLN A 11 -0.47 -14.44 2.83
N THR A 12 -0.95 -15.68 2.93
CA THR A 12 -2.37 -15.92 3.26
C THR A 12 -2.67 -15.41 4.67
N PHE A 13 -3.80 -14.72 4.85
CA PHE A 13 -4.22 -14.09 6.13
C PHE A 13 -3.42 -12.86 6.58
N ALA A 14 -2.60 -12.27 5.70
CA ALA A 14 -1.89 -11.00 5.90
C ALA A 14 -2.73 -9.83 6.47
N ARG A 15 -4.05 -9.86 6.24
CA ARG A 15 -4.97 -8.74 6.47
C ARG A 15 -4.49 -7.45 5.80
N PHE A 16 -3.95 -7.58 4.59
CA PHE A 16 -3.68 -6.42 3.74
C PHE A 16 -4.97 -5.59 3.59
N GLY A 17 -4.85 -4.27 3.72
CA GLY A 17 -6.00 -3.37 3.75
C GLY A 17 -6.68 -3.25 5.13
N ALA A 18 -6.08 -3.77 6.21
CA ALA A 18 -6.63 -3.61 7.56
C ALA A 18 -6.66 -2.15 8.04
N ALA A 19 -5.78 -1.32 7.51
CA ALA A 19 -5.75 0.12 7.72
C ALA A 19 -5.27 0.81 6.43
N ILE A 20 -5.88 1.96 6.11
CA ILE A 20 -5.52 2.80 4.96
C ILE A 20 -5.43 4.24 5.45
N ALA A 21 -4.34 4.93 5.14
CA ALA A 21 -4.13 6.33 5.48
C ALA A 21 -3.54 7.10 4.30
N SER A 22 -4.06 8.30 4.04
CA SER A 22 -3.37 9.26 3.18
C SER A 22 -2.19 9.85 3.95
N VAL A 23 -0.99 9.73 3.39
CA VAL A 23 0.26 10.17 4.04
C VAL A 23 0.82 11.46 3.43
N GLY A 24 0.12 12.04 2.45
CA GLY A 24 0.61 13.18 1.68
C GLY A 24 1.62 12.76 0.62
N ASP A 25 2.27 13.73 -0.01
CA ASP A 25 3.35 13.51 -0.98
C ASP A 25 4.67 13.24 -0.21
N ILE A 26 5.09 11.97 -0.15
CA ILE A 26 6.31 11.56 0.55
C ILE A 26 7.49 11.37 -0.40
N ASP A 27 7.25 11.15 -1.69
CA ASP A 27 8.29 10.96 -2.71
C ASP A 27 8.67 12.26 -3.46
N GLY A 28 7.90 13.34 -3.27
CA GLY A 28 8.11 14.67 -3.83
C GLY A 28 7.55 14.85 -5.24
N ASN A 29 6.65 13.96 -5.69
CA ASN A 29 6.12 13.97 -7.06
C ASN A 29 4.89 14.88 -7.25
N LYS A 30 4.45 15.58 -6.18
CA LYS A 30 3.27 16.47 -6.10
C LYS A 30 1.92 15.77 -6.04
N PHE A 31 1.87 14.45 -5.98
CA PHE A 31 0.66 13.66 -5.79
C PHE A 31 0.64 13.05 -4.39
N ALA A 32 -0.55 12.84 -3.84
CA ALA A 32 -0.68 12.29 -2.51
C ALA A 32 -0.52 10.77 -2.53
N ASP A 33 0.34 10.27 -1.64
CA ASP A 33 0.61 8.85 -1.45
C ASP A 33 -0.30 8.25 -0.38
N VAL A 34 -0.38 6.92 -0.39
CA VAL A 34 -1.23 6.13 0.51
C VAL A 34 -0.41 5.04 1.19
N ALA A 35 -0.58 4.93 2.50
CA ALA A 35 -0.06 3.80 3.27
C ALA A 35 -1.15 2.77 3.53
N ILE A 36 -0.83 1.48 3.33
CA ILE A 36 -1.70 0.34 3.58
C ILE A 36 -1.04 -0.64 4.54
N GLY A 37 -1.75 -0.96 5.62
CA GLY A 37 -1.28 -1.92 6.62
C GLY A 37 -1.68 -3.36 6.30
N ALA A 38 -0.75 -4.28 6.56
CA ALA A 38 -0.96 -5.73 6.54
C ALA A 38 -0.41 -6.32 7.86
N PRO A 39 -1.14 -6.19 8.99
CA PRO A 39 -0.59 -6.44 10.32
C PRO A 39 -0.27 -7.92 10.61
N LEU A 40 -0.80 -8.86 9.82
CA LEU A 40 -0.57 -10.30 10.03
C LEU A 40 0.46 -10.89 9.04
N GLU A 41 1.09 -10.07 8.21
CA GLU A 41 2.20 -10.55 7.37
C GLU A 41 3.44 -10.91 8.20
N LYS A 42 4.31 -11.71 7.59
CA LYS A 42 5.60 -12.15 8.11
C LYS A 42 5.46 -12.70 9.53
N GLU A 43 4.61 -13.71 9.68
CA GLU A 43 4.37 -14.38 10.97
C GLU A 43 3.88 -13.41 12.07
N SER A 44 2.99 -12.47 11.72
CA SER A 44 2.46 -11.42 12.60
C SER A 44 3.43 -10.31 12.99
N SER A 45 4.58 -10.19 12.32
CA SER A 45 5.45 -9.01 12.42
C SER A 45 4.79 -7.77 11.79
N GLY A 46 3.96 -8.00 10.76
CA GLY A 46 3.24 -6.98 10.03
C GLY A 46 4.11 -6.26 8.98
N SER A 47 3.43 -5.67 8.00
CA SER A 47 4.05 -4.83 6.99
C SER A 47 3.22 -3.57 6.74
N ILE A 48 3.89 -2.52 6.26
CA ILE A 48 3.25 -1.32 5.70
C ILE A 48 3.71 -1.19 4.25
N TYR A 49 2.75 -1.00 3.36
CA TYR A 49 2.94 -0.76 1.94
C TYR A 49 2.68 0.70 1.63
N ILE A 50 3.57 1.33 0.86
CA ILE A 50 3.34 2.66 0.33
C ILE A 50 2.98 2.54 -1.15
N TYR A 51 1.88 3.18 -1.53
CA TYR A 51 1.46 3.35 -2.92
C TYR A 51 1.60 4.81 -3.27
N ASN A 52 2.48 5.11 -4.22
CA ASN A 52 2.71 6.48 -4.63
C ASN A 52 1.58 6.97 -5.54
N GLY A 53 1.20 8.22 -5.36
CA GLY A 53 0.26 8.92 -6.23
C GLY A 53 0.90 9.33 -7.54
N PHE A 54 0.11 9.35 -8.61
CA PHE A 54 0.48 9.82 -9.93
C PHE A 54 -0.72 10.52 -10.58
N GLU A 55 -0.49 11.21 -11.69
CA GLU A 55 -1.52 11.95 -12.44
C GLU A 55 -2.72 11.07 -12.84
N GLU A 56 -2.47 9.78 -13.11
CA GLU A 56 -3.46 8.80 -13.57
C GLU A 56 -4.03 7.91 -12.44
N GLY A 57 -3.55 8.05 -11.19
CA GLY A 57 -4.00 7.24 -10.06
C GLY A 57 -2.87 6.81 -9.11
N LEU A 58 -3.04 5.68 -8.42
CA LEU A 58 -2.02 5.10 -7.53
C LEU A 58 -1.24 4.03 -8.29
N GLN A 59 0.10 4.04 -8.21
CA GLN A 59 0.93 3.01 -8.84
C GLN A 59 1.66 2.19 -7.77
N PHE A 60 1.67 0.87 -7.94
CA PHE A 60 2.46 -0.06 -7.15
C PHE A 60 3.83 -0.22 -7.81
N SER A 61 4.91 0.22 -7.15
CA SER A 61 6.26 -0.17 -7.52
C SER A 61 6.65 -1.43 -6.74
N GLN A 62 6.96 -2.51 -7.45
CA GLN A 62 7.42 -3.78 -6.89
C GLN A 62 8.90 -3.71 -6.45
#